data_AF-A0A6A8APQ7-F1
#
_entry.id   AF-A0A6A8APQ7-F1
#
_cell.length_a   1.000
_cell.length_b   1.000
_cell.length_c   1.000
_cell.angle_alpha   90.00
_cell.angle_beta   90.00
_cell.angle_gamma   90.00
#
_symmetry.space_group_name_H-M   'P 1'
#
loop_
_entity.id
_entity.type
_entity.pdbx_description
1 polymer ?
#
loop_
_entity_poly.entity_id
_entity_poly.type
_entity_poly.pdbx_seq_one_letter_code
_entity_poly.pdbx_strand_id
1 'polypeptide(L)'
;MARFSGDRAVSVVLVIGLFYFSFMILDRLLSLAYGFNFQPYGPYVPPGFTIWGHAANGSLAALGLYITFRIFDHGKSRGSMGFQVLGLLFFFVIGAAIPYVNDAEHLVKNGAGSTLLVYLVFNDLYVFGVGVLAYRYTKTNRRRIFALASLVSLFLIIHFGFYSRMFPEFYWS
;
A
#
# COMPACT_ATOMS: atom_id res chain seq x y z
N MET A 1 -17.35 26.80 -7.52
CA MET A 1 -17.10 25.97 -8.72
C MET A 1 -17.66 24.58 -8.47
N ALA A 2 -18.73 24.20 -9.17
CA ALA A 2 -19.30 22.86 -9.08
C ALA A 2 -18.28 21.86 -9.64
N ARG A 3 -17.77 20.95 -8.79
CA ARG A 3 -16.94 19.83 -9.26
C ARG A 3 -17.84 18.91 -10.07
N PHE A 4 -17.60 18.81 -11.39
CA PHE A 4 -18.26 17.83 -12.25
C PHE A 4 -18.03 16.41 -11.71
N SER A 5 -19.00 15.52 -11.89
CA SER A 5 -18.92 14.12 -11.46
C SER A 5 -17.67 13.41 -12.00
N GLY A 6 -17.22 13.76 -13.20
CA GLY A 6 -15.99 13.24 -13.83
C GLY A 6 -14.71 13.54 -13.05
N ASP A 7 -14.56 14.73 -12.46
CA ASP A 7 -13.37 15.08 -11.68
C ASP A 7 -13.23 14.23 -10.41
N ARG A 8 -14.37 13.83 -9.82
CA ARG A 8 -14.39 12.95 -8.65
C ARG A 8 -13.99 11.52 -9.04
N ALA A 9 -14.54 11.01 -10.15
CA ALA A 9 -14.19 9.67 -10.65
C ALA A 9 -12.69 9.58 -10.96
N VAL A 10 -12.13 10.55 -11.69
CA VAL A 10 -10.68 10.62 -11.98
C VAL A 10 -9.86 10.67 -10.69
N SER A 11 -10.27 11.48 -9.72
CA SER A 11 -9.59 11.56 -8.42
C SER A 11 -9.56 10.21 -7.69
N VAL A 12 -10.64 9.44 -7.72
CA VAL A 12 -10.72 8.12 -7.07
C VAL A 12 -9.79 7.14 -7.76
N VAL A 13 -9.86 7.06 -9.09
CA VAL A 13 -8.98 6.19 -9.90
C VAL A 13 -7.51 6.50 -9.64
N LEU A 14 -7.14 7.78 -9.59
CA LEU A 14 -5.77 8.18 -9.31
C LEU A 14 -5.30 7.77 -7.91
N VAL A 15 -6.16 7.88 -6.89
CA VAL A 15 -5.82 7.42 -5.53
C VAL A 15 -5.64 5.90 -5.51
N ILE A 16 -6.55 5.14 -6.13
CA ILE A 16 -6.42 3.68 -6.25
C ILE A 16 -5.10 3.32 -6.94
N GLY A 17 -4.76 4.01 -8.03
CA GLY A 17 -3.49 3.83 -8.74
C GLY A 17 -2.27 4.09 -7.87
N LEU A 18 -2.28 5.16 -7.06
CA LEU A 18 -1.19 5.45 -6.11
C LEU A 18 -0.99 4.31 -5.12
N PHE A 19 -2.07 3.81 -4.52
CA PHE A 19 -1.98 2.68 -3.58
C PHE A 19 -1.53 1.40 -4.29
N TYR A 20 -2.13 1.07 -5.43
CA TYR A 20 -1.77 -0.12 -6.21
C TYR A 20 -0.28 -0.16 -6.55
N PHE A 21 0.27 0.89 -7.17
CA PHE A 21 1.70 0.90 -7.53
C PHE A 21 2.61 0.96 -6.32
N SER A 22 2.16 1.57 -5.21
CA SER A 22 2.94 1.54 -3.97
C SER A 22 3.03 0.12 -3.39
N PHE A 23 1.93 -0.64 -3.36
CA PHE A 23 1.95 -2.04 -2.93
C PHE A 23 2.79 -2.91 -3.87
N MET A 24 2.66 -2.74 -5.18
CA MET A 24 3.50 -3.46 -6.15
C MET A 24 5.00 -3.19 -5.93
N ILE A 25 5.39 -1.94 -5.65
CA ILE A 25 6.77 -1.59 -5.29
C ILE A 25 7.19 -2.27 -3.99
N LEU A 26 6.33 -2.22 -2.97
CA LEU A 26 6.60 -2.86 -1.67
C LEU A 26 6.86 -4.36 -1.86
N ASP A 27 6.01 -5.07 -2.60
CA ASP A 27 6.17 -6.50 -2.85
C ASP A 27 7.49 -6.82 -3.57
N ARG A 28 7.90 -5.99 -4.54
CA ARG A 28 9.20 -6.17 -5.22
C ARG A 28 10.37 -5.93 -4.28
N LEU A 29 10.31 -4.88 -3.47
CA LEU A 29 11.36 -4.56 -2.50
C LEU A 29 11.48 -5.64 -1.43
N LEU A 30 10.36 -6.15 -0.92
CA LEU A 30 10.32 -7.26 0.02
C LEU A 30 10.91 -8.52 -0.62
N SER A 31 10.52 -8.84 -1.85
CA SER A 31 11.06 -10.01 -2.55
C SER A 31 12.56 -9.94 -2.75
N LEU A 32 13.06 -8.75 -3.10
CA LEU A 32 14.50 -8.48 -3.21
C LEU A 32 15.21 -8.58 -1.87
N ALA A 33 14.60 -8.09 -0.79
CA ALA A 33 15.22 -8.09 0.54
C ALA A 33 15.28 -9.50 1.16
N TYR A 34 14.24 -10.30 0.95
CA TYR A 34 14.12 -11.64 1.52
C TYR A 34 14.64 -12.75 0.61
N GLY A 35 14.84 -12.48 -0.68
CA GLY A 35 15.34 -13.46 -1.64
C GLY A 35 14.31 -14.51 -2.08
N PHE A 36 13.03 -14.31 -1.78
CA PHE A 36 11.92 -15.13 -2.29
C PHE A 36 10.76 -14.25 -2.75
N ASN A 37 9.97 -14.75 -3.69
CA ASN A 37 8.92 -13.95 -4.32
C ASN A 37 7.71 -13.76 -3.39
N PHE A 38 7.29 -12.51 -3.19
CA PHE A 38 6.05 -12.14 -2.51
C PHE A 38 4.85 -11.96 -3.45
N GLN A 39 5.02 -12.06 -4.77
CA GLN A 39 3.89 -11.97 -5.69
C GLN A 39 3.04 -13.26 -5.72
N PRO A 40 1.74 -13.13 -6.01
CA PRO A 40 0.87 -14.27 -6.23
C PRO A 40 1.09 -14.89 -7.61
N TYR A 41 2.01 -15.84 -7.72
CA TYR A 41 2.08 -16.69 -8.90
C TYR A 41 2.40 -18.14 -8.56
N GLY A 42 1.80 -19.06 -9.29
CA GLY A 42 2.00 -20.51 -9.14
C GLY A 42 0.87 -21.25 -8.43
N PRO A 43 0.96 -22.59 -8.34
CA PRO A 43 -0.09 -23.45 -7.80
C PRO A 43 -0.28 -23.37 -6.27
N TYR A 44 0.64 -22.69 -5.57
CA TYR A 44 0.64 -22.57 -4.10
C TYR A 44 0.17 -21.21 -3.59
N VAL A 45 -0.34 -20.36 -4.48
CA VAL A 45 -0.82 -19.02 -4.14
C VAL A 45 -2.08 -19.13 -3.26
N PRO A 46 -2.13 -18.46 -2.09
CA PRO A 46 -3.34 -18.42 -1.28
C PRO A 46 -4.53 -17.84 -2.07
N PRO A 47 -5.77 -18.34 -1.91
CA PRO A 47 -6.92 -17.94 -2.72
C PRO A 47 -7.24 -16.44 -2.77
N GLY A 48 -6.72 -15.65 -1.81
CA GLY A 48 -6.89 -14.18 -1.74
C GLY A 48 -5.75 -13.36 -2.35
N PHE A 49 -4.65 -14.01 -2.73
CA PHE A 49 -3.47 -13.36 -3.30
C PHE A 49 -3.68 -13.30 -4.83
N THR A 50 -4.42 -12.31 -5.31
CA THR A 50 -4.66 -12.05 -6.75
C THR A 50 -4.49 -10.56 -7.05
N ILE A 51 -4.44 -10.16 -8.33
CA ILE A 51 -4.46 -8.73 -8.71
C ILE A 51 -5.68 -8.03 -8.09
N TRP A 52 -6.83 -8.70 -8.08
CA TRP A 52 -8.06 -8.20 -7.44
C TRP A 52 -7.95 -8.17 -5.92
N GLY A 53 -7.29 -9.15 -5.31
CA GLY A 53 -6.96 -9.14 -3.89
C GLY A 53 -6.05 -7.98 -3.51
N HIS A 54 -5.03 -7.67 -4.31
CA HIS A 54 -4.13 -6.53 -4.08
C HIS A 54 -4.86 -5.19 -4.28
N ALA A 55 -5.69 -5.10 -5.32
CA ALA A 55 -6.53 -3.92 -5.53
C ALA A 55 -7.54 -3.73 -4.39
N ALA A 56 -8.14 -4.81 -3.86
CA ALA A 56 -9.05 -4.76 -2.72
C ALA A 56 -8.34 -4.38 -1.41
N ASN A 57 -7.20 -5.01 -1.12
CA ASN A 57 -6.35 -4.67 0.04
C ASN A 57 -5.89 -3.22 -0.04
N GLY A 58 -5.44 -2.78 -1.21
CA GLY A 58 -5.01 -1.40 -1.41
C GLY A 58 -6.16 -0.39 -1.33
N SER A 59 -7.36 -0.76 -1.77
CA SER A 59 -8.56 0.07 -1.62
C SER A 59 -9.02 0.16 -0.17
N LEU A 60 -8.96 -0.94 0.58
CA LEU A 60 -9.26 -0.98 2.02
C LEU A 60 -8.23 -0.17 2.82
N ALA A 61 -6.95 -0.28 2.49
CA ALA A 61 -5.89 0.54 3.07
C ALA A 61 -6.11 2.03 2.79
N ALA A 62 -6.46 2.38 1.54
CA ALA A 62 -6.77 3.74 1.15
C ALA A 62 -7.97 4.32 1.91
N LEU A 63 -9.06 3.54 2.03
CA LEU A 63 -10.25 3.93 2.78
C LEU A 63 -9.94 4.08 4.27
N GLY A 64 -9.22 3.12 4.84
CA GLY A 64 -8.82 3.13 6.23
C GLY A 64 -7.99 4.37 6.58
N LEU A 65 -6.96 4.65 5.79
CA LEU A 65 -6.13 5.84 5.95
C LEU A 65 -6.91 7.13 5.74
N TYR A 66 -7.86 7.16 4.81
CA TYR A 66 -8.75 8.31 4.65
C TYR A 66 -9.54 8.58 5.93
N ILE A 67 -10.15 7.55 6.53
CA ILE A 67 -10.89 7.68 7.78
C ILE A 67 -9.96 8.09 8.93
N THR A 68 -8.79 7.46 9.07
CA THR A 68 -7.74 7.82 10.02
C THR A 68 -7.44 9.32 9.97
N PHE A 69 -7.12 9.85 8.79
CA PHE A 69 -6.75 11.25 8.68
C PHE A 69 -7.93 12.20 8.90
N ARG A 70 -9.15 11.80 8.55
CA ARG A 70 -10.36 12.58 8.83
C ARG A 70 -10.64 12.67 10.33
N ILE A 71 -10.52 11.57 11.06
CA ILE A 71 -10.65 11.54 12.53
C ILE A 71 -9.55 12.41 13.15
N PHE A 72 -8.30 12.26 12.70
CA PHE A 72 -7.18 13.04 13.19
C PHE A 72 -7.37 14.54 12.97
N ASP A 73 -7.73 14.96 11.75
CA ASP A 73 -7.99 16.36 11.42
C ASP A 73 -9.18 16.94 12.21
N HIS A 74 -10.20 16.12 12.49
CA HIS A 74 -11.32 16.51 13.34
C HIS A 74 -10.89 16.72 14.79
N GLY A 75 -10.05 15.82 15.33
CA GLY A 75 -9.48 15.98 16.66
C GLY A 75 -8.65 17.26 16.77
N LYS A 76 -7.83 17.54 15.74
CA LYS A 76 -7.04 18.76 15.67
C LYS A 76 -7.91 20.03 15.64
N SER A 77 -8.97 20.05 14.84
CA SER A 77 -9.86 21.23 14.77
C SER A 77 -10.66 21.47 16.05
N ARG A 78 -10.91 20.41 16.83
CA ARG A 78 -11.58 20.48 18.15
C ARG A 78 -10.61 20.69 19.33
N GLY A 79 -9.30 20.74 19.09
CA GLY A 79 -8.29 20.76 20.16
C GLY A 79 -8.27 19.50 21.03
N SER A 80 -8.83 18.39 20.55
CA SER A 80 -8.94 17.14 21.31
C SER A 80 -7.80 16.19 20.94
N MET A 81 -6.93 15.92 21.91
CA MET A 81 -5.91 14.87 21.78
C MET A 81 -6.52 13.47 21.70
N GLY A 82 -7.64 13.23 22.39
CA GLY A 82 -8.32 11.92 22.38
C GLY A 82 -8.73 11.48 20.98
N PHE A 83 -9.32 12.39 20.18
CA PHE A 83 -9.65 12.09 18.79
C PHE A 83 -8.42 11.90 17.88
N GLN A 84 -7.33 12.61 18.15
CA GLN A 84 -6.08 12.41 17.40
C GLN A 84 -5.48 11.03 17.69
N VAL A 85 -5.45 10.61 18.95
CA VAL A 85 -5.02 9.27 19.37
C VAL A 85 -5.95 8.20 18.78
N LEU A 86 -7.26 8.41 18.80
CA LEU A 86 -8.23 7.48 18.20
C LEU A 86 -7.99 7.30 16.70
N GLY A 87 -7.68 8.37 15.97
CA GLY A 87 -7.31 8.29 14.56
C GLY A 87 -6.09 7.40 14.33
N LEU A 88 -5.03 7.58 15.14
CA LEU A 88 -3.83 6.74 15.05
C LEU A 88 -4.10 5.28 15.44
N LEU A 89 -4.92 5.03 16.47
CA LEU A 89 -5.34 3.69 16.86
C LEU A 89 -6.12 3.00 15.75
N PHE A 90 -7.01 3.73 15.07
CA PHE A 90 -7.76 3.21 13.92
C PHE A 90 -6.83 2.79 12.77
N PHE A 91 -5.75 3.54 12.53
CA PHE A 91 -4.73 3.15 11.58
C PHE A 91 -4.06 1.83 11.96
N PHE A 92 -3.64 1.65 13.21
CA PHE A 92 -3.01 0.40 13.65
C PHE A 92 -3.97 -0.81 13.55
N VAL A 93 -5.26 -0.61 13.87
CA VAL A 93 -6.27 -1.68 13.76
C VAL A 93 -6.49 -2.09 12.30
N ILE A 94 -6.56 -1.12 11.39
CA ILE A 94 -6.70 -1.42 9.95
C ILE A 94 -5.43 -2.02 9.38
N GLY A 95 -4.25 -1.50 9.76
CA GLY A 95 -2.96 -2.10 9.44
C GLY A 95 -3.01 -3.58 9.77
N ALA A 96 -3.21 -3.92 11.04
CA ALA A 96 -3.30 -5.30 11.50
C ALA A 96 -4.36 -6.18 10.80
N ALA A 97 -5.38 -5.59 10.16
CA ALA A 97 -6.46 -6.31 9.47
C ALA A 97 -6.25 -6.48 7.94
N ILE A 98 -5.42 -5.66 7.29
CA ILE A 98 -4.93 -5.92 5.91
C ILE A 98 -4.12 -7.23 5.98
N PRO A 99 -4.21 -8.16 5.02
CA PRO A 99 -3.98 -9.60 5.26
C PRO A 99 -2.50 -9.98 5.47
N TYR A 100 -1.95 -9.52 6.58
CA TYR A 100 -0.67 -9.87 7.17
C TYR A 100 -0.55 -11.35 7.46
N VAL A 101 -1.67 -12.07 7.61
CA VAL A 101 -1.67 -13.51 7.86
C VAL A 101 -1.04 -14.27 6.69
N ASN A 102 -1.34 -13.88 5.44
CA ASN A 102 -0.77 -14.54 4.26
C ASN A 102 0.75 -14.28 4.17
N ASP A 103 1.17 -13.02 4.38
CA ASP A 103 2.59 -12.64 4.36
C ASP A 103 3.36 -13.25 5.52
N ALA A 104 2.74 -13.34 6.70
CA ALA A 104 3.33 -13.95 7.88
C ALA A 104 3.53 -15.46 7.69
N GLU A 105 2.52 -16.16 7.17
CA GLU A 105 2.66 -17.56 6.81
C GLU A 105 3.76 -17.77 5.76
N HIS A 106 3.83 -16.89 4.77
CA HIS A 106 4.83 -16.96 3.71
C HIS A 106 6.26 -16.74 4.25
N LEU A 107 6.43 -15.75 5.13
CA LEU A 107 7.69 -15.49 5.83
C LEU A 107 8.12 -16.70 6.68
N VAL A 108 7.20 -17.28 7.46
CA VAL A 108 7.50 -18.45 8.29
C VAL A 108 7.88 -19.66 7.44
N LYS A 109 7.13 -19.93 6.36
CA LYS A 109 7.40 -21.05 5.44
C LYS A 109 8.76 -20.95 4.75
N ASN A 110 9.24 -19.73 4.50
CA ASN A 110 10.56 -19.47 3.90
C ASN A 110 11.67 -19.23 4.94
N GLY A 111 11.45 -19.58 6.21
CA GLY A 111 12.48 -19.50 7.26
C GLY A 111 12.76 -18.09 7.80
N ALA A 112 11.94 -17.10 7.44
CA ALA A 112 12.06 -15.71 7.85
C ALA A 112 11.08 -15.33 8.99
N GLY A 113 10.55 -16.31 9.74
CA GLY A 113 9.60 -16.05 10.83
C GLY A 113 10.13 -15.13 11.94
N SER A 114 11.46 -15.07 12.14
CA SER A 114 12.07 -14.17 13.13
C SER A 114 11.96 -12.69 12.78
N THR A 115 11.67 -12.34 11.52
CA THR A 115 11.58 -10.95 11.05
C THR A 115 10.17 -10.39 11.05
N LEU A 116 9.15 -11.16 11.47
CA LEU A 116 7.73 -10.78 11.41
C LEU A 116 7.44 -9.42 12.03
N LEU A 117 8.01 -9.12 13.20
CA LEU A 117 7.80 -7.84 13.87
C LEU A 117 8.39 -6.68 13.06
N VAL A 118 9.59 -6.87 12.51
CA VAL A 118 10.25 -5.87 11.67
C VAL A 118 9.43 -5.66 10.39
N TYR A 119 9.00 -6.75 9.75
CA TYR A 119 8.14 -6.73 8.58
C TYR A 119 6.85 -5.93 8.82
N LEU A 120 6.13 -6.24 9.90
CA LEU A 120 4.89 -5.55 10.28
C LEU A 120 5.11 -4.04 10.44
N VAL A 121 6.14 -3.65 11.20
CA VAL A 121 6.44 -2.23 11.47
C VAL A 121 6.76 -1.49 10.17
N PHE A 122 7.61 -2.03 9.32
CA PHE A 122 8.02 -1.35 8.08
C PHE A 122 6.92 -1.35 7.02
N ASN A 123 6.09 -2.39 6.95
CA ASN A 123 4.92 -2.42 6.08
C ASN A 123 3.89 -1.35 6.52
N ASP A 124 3.55 -1.29 7.81
CA ASP A 124 2.65 -0.26 8.35
C ASP A 124 3.21 1.16 8.10
N LEU A 125 4.50 1.40 8.35
CA LEU A 125 5.13 2.69 8.07
C LEU A 125 5.07 3.06 6.58
N TYR A 126 5.27 2.08 5.69
CA TYR A 126 5.18 2.28 4.25
C TYR A 126 3.74 2.65 3.84
N VAL A 127 2.75 1.87 4.29
CA VAL A 127 1.33 2.11 4.02
C VAL A 127 0.89 3.48 4.55
N PHE A 128 1.30 3.82 5.77
CA PHE A 128 1.05 5.14 6.35
C PHE A 128 1.66 6.26 5.51
N GLY A 129 2.91 6.11 5.09
CA GLY A 129 3.62 7.08 4.24
C GLY A 129 2.92 7.32 2.91
N VAL A 130 2.44 6.25 2.26
CA VAL A 130 1.63 6.32 1.03
C VAL A 130 0.30 7.04 1.31
N GLY A 131 -0.35 6.74 2.44
CA GLY A 131 -1.53 7.46 2.90
C GLY A 131 -1.29 8.96 3.06
N VAL A 132 -0.19 9.34 3.69
CA VAL A 132 0.20 10.75 3.86
C VAL A 132 0.44 11.40 2.49
N LEU A 133 1.13 10.74 1.57
CA LEU A 133 1.32 11.21 0.19
C LEU A 133 -0.03 11.44 -0.52
N ALA A 134 -0.94 10.47 -0.43
CA ALA A 134 -2.26 10.51 -1.05
C ALA A 134 -3.16 11.61 -0.44
N TYR A 135 -3.17 11.73 0.89
CA TYR A 135 -4.10 12.60 1.62
C TYR A 135 -3.59 14.04 1.80
N ARG A 136 -2.30 14.23 2.10
CA ARG A 136 -1.72 15.56 2.41
C ARG A 136 -1.06 16.21 1.21
N TYR A 137 -0.33 15.46 0.39
CA TYR A 137 0.57 16.04 -0.60
C TYR A 137 -0.02 16.09 -2.02
N THR A 138 -0.81 15.08 -2.41
CA THR A 138 -1.41 14.97 -3.75
C THR A 138 -2.86 15.50 -3.79
N LYS A 139 -3.09 16.73 -3.31
CA LYS A 139 -4.44 17.31 -3.18
C LYS A 139 -5.17 17.60 -4.51
N THR A 140 -4.43 17.68 -5.62
CA THR A 140 -4.97 18.00 -6.95
C THR A 140 -4.73 16.84 -7.91
N ASN A 141 -5.60 16.67 -8.91
CA ASN A 141 -5.44 15.62 -9.93
C ASN A 141 -4.10 15.72 -10.65
N ARG A 142 -3.61 16.94 -10.94
CA ARG A 142 -2.27 17.15 -11.51
C ARG A 142 -1.14 16.57 -10.63
N ARG A 143 -1.19 16.80 -9.31
CA ARG A 143 -0.18 16.26 -8.39
C ARG A 143 -0.30 14.75 -8.24
N ARG A 144 -1.52 14.21 -8.26
CA ARG A 144 -1.75 12.76 -8.25
C ARG A 144 -1.21 12.09 -9.50
N ILE A 145 -1.45 12.67 -10.68
CA ILE A 145 -0.90 12.18 -11.95
C ILE A 145 0.62 12.17 -11.90
N PHE A 146 1.25 13.26 -11.42
CA PHE A 146 2.70 13.31 -11.30
C PHE A 146 3.25 12.26 -10.34
N ALA A 147 2.66 12.14 -9.14
CA ALA A 147 3.06 11.13 -8.16
C ALA A 147 2.86 9.70 -8.69
N LEU A 148 1.74 9.44 -9.39
CA LEU A 148 1.47 8.17 -10.02
C LEU A 148 2.51 7.86 -11.10
N ALA A 149 2.80 8.81 -11.98
CA ALA A 149 3.85 8.64 -12.99
C ALA A 149 5.21 8.32 -12.36
N SER A 150 5.58 9.02 -11.27
CA SER A 150 6.82 8.71 -10.53
C SER A 150 6.82 7.30 -9.94
N LEU A 151 5.69 6.85 -9.36
CA LEU A 151 5.57 5.49 -8.85
C LEU A 151 5.64 4.45 -9.97
N VAL A 152 5.01 4.69 -11.12
CA VAL A 152 5.12 3.79 -12.28
C VAL A 152 6.56 3.69 -12.74
N SER A 153 7.26 4.83 -12.93
CA SER A 153 8.67 4.83 -13.31
C SER A 153 9.55 4.11 -12.29
N LEU A 154 9.33 4.34 -10.99
CA LEU A 154 10.06 3.66 -9.92
C LEU A 154 9.78 2.16 -9.92
N PHE A 155 8.53 1.75 -10.09
CA PHE A 155 8.15 0.35 -10.23
C PHE A 155 8.88 -0.31 -11.40
N LEU A 156 8.89 0.31 -12.58
CA LEU A 156 9.58 -0.23 -13.75
C LEU A 156 11.10 -0.39 -13.50
N ILE A 157 11.73 0.58 -12.85
CA ILE A 157 13.16 0.52 -12.49
C ILE A 157 13.40 -0.65 -11.52
N ILE A 158 12.61 -0.76 -10.45
CA ILE A 158 12.77 -1.83 -9.47
C ILE A 158 12.50 -3.19 -10.12
N HIS A 159 11.42 -3.31 -10.88
CA HIS A 159 10.98 -4.54 -11.53
C HIS A 159 12.01 -5.04 -12.53
N PHE A 160 12.34 -4.25 -13.55
CA PHE A 160 13.22 -4.69 -14.65
C PHE A 160 14.71 -4.56 -14.33
N GLY A 161 15.08 -3.62 -13.46
CA GLY A 161 16.48 -3.37 -13.10
C GLY A 161 17.03 -4.37 -12.07
N PHE A 162 16.17 -4.85 -11.17
CA PHE A 162 16.61 -5.64 -10.01
C PHE A 162 15.80 -6.92 -9.86
N TYR A 163 14.47 -6.80 -9.73
CA TYR A 163 13.61 -7.91 -9.35
C TYR A 163 13.59 -9.03 -10.41
N SER A 164 13.38 -8.72 -11.69
CA SER A 164 13.34 -9.73 -12.76
C SER A 164 14.69 -10.40 -13.03
N ARG A 165 15.79 -9.85 -12.52
CA ARG A 165 17.11 -10.49 -12.58
C ARG A 165 17.25 -11.57 -11.50
N MET A 166 16.64 -11.33 -10.33
CA MET A 166 16.61 -12.29 -9.22
C MET A 166 15.53 -13.37 -9.45
N PHE A 167 14.42 -13.01 -10.09
CA PHE A 167 13.32 -13.91 -10.41
C PHE A 167 12.94 -13.82 -11.90
N PRO A 168 13.70 -14.47 -12.81
CA PRO A 168 13.52 -14.37 -14.26
C PRO A 168 12.16 -14.83 -14.77
N GLU A 169 11.52 -15.77 -14.08
CA GLU A 169 10.17 -16.26 -14.37
C GLU A 169 9.11 -15.16 -14.29
N PHE A 170 9.42 -14.03 -13.63
CA PHE A 170 8.54 -12.88 -13.45
C PHE A 170 8.92 -11.67 -14.29
N TYR A 171 9.68 -11.87 -15.38
CA TYR A 171 10.12 -10.76 -16.23
C TYR A 171 8.94 -9.92 -16.76
N TRP A 172 7.84 -10.56 -17.16
CA TRP A 172 6.66 -9.90 -17.74
C TRP A 172 5.43 -9.83 -16.82
N SER A 173 5.55 -10.23 -15.55
CA SER A 173 4.43 -10.31 -14.59
C SER A 173 4.32 -9.13 -13.63
#